data_AF-A0A4Q0SFT6-F1
#
_entry.id   AF-A0A4Q0SFT6-F1
#
_cell.length_a   1.000
_cell.length_b   1.000
_cell.length_c   1.000
_cell.angle_alpha   90.00
_cell.angle_beta   90.00
_cell.angle_gamma   90.00
#
_symmetry.space_group_name_H-M   'P 1'
#
loop_
_entity.id
_entity.type
_entity.pdbx_description
1 polymer ?
#
loop_
_entity_poly.entity_id
_entity_poly.type
_entity_poly.pdbx_seq_one_letter_code
_entity_poly.pdbx_strand_id
1 'polypeptide(L)'
;MHMFERHVASLRSQALAVLAANQARAADQSLGSSDRNIAAFNIDEVQAMLAILDCVKPNLRPKEARQIAARIRAILKGPHGWQPVRVGCL
;
A
#
# COMPACT_ATOMS: atom_id res chain seq x y z
N MET A 1 9.46 19.22 -11.76
CA MET A 1 8.85 17.96 -11.29
C MET A 1 7.75 17.55 -12.25
N HIS A 2 8.00 16.48 -13.00
CA HIS A 2 7.11 15.94 -14.01
C HIS A 2 5.81 15.41 -13.37
N MET A 3 4.69 15.36 -14.12
CA MET A 3 3.38 14.89 -13.62
C MET A 3 3.47 13.52 -12.93
N PHE A 4 4.27 12.61 -13.48
CA PHE A 4 4.56 11.31 -12.87
C PHE A 4 5.10 11.42 -11.45
N GLU A 5 6.13 12.23 -11.24
CA GLU A 5 6.76 12.40 -9.94
C GLU A 5 5.79 13.03 -8.94
N ARG A 6 4.95 13.98 -9.39
CA ARG A 6 3.89 14.55 -8.55
C ARG A 6 2.86 13.51 -8.12
N HIS A 7 2.46 12.62 -9.03
CA HIS A 7 1.54 11.53 -8.69
C HIS A 7 2.17 10.54 -7.71
N VAL A 8 3.43 10.14 -7.90
CA VAL A 8 4.15 9.26 -6.97
C VAL A 8 4.28 9.92 -5.60
N ALA A 9 4.63 11.21 -5.54
CA ALA A 9 4.71 11.95 -4.28
C ALA A 9 3.34 12.07 -3.59
N SER A 10 2.27 12.34 -4.36
CA SER A 10 0.91 12.39 -3.82
C SER A 10 0.47 11.05 -3.24
N LEU A 11 0.70 9.95 -3.96
CA LEU A 11 0.42 8.59 -3.47
C LEU A 11 1.22 8.27 -2.22
N ARG A 12 2.50 8.67 -2.15
CA ARG A 12 3.34 8.49 -0.96
C ARG A 12 2.76 9.25 0.24
N SER A 13 2.35 10.50 0.07
CA SER A 13 1.73 11.30 1.14
C SER A 13 0.43 10.67 1.64
N GLN A 14 -0.42 10.17 0.74
CA GLN A 14 -1.64 9.47 1.11
C GLN A 14 -1.34 8.17 1.87
N ALA A 15 -0.38 7.38 1.41
CA ALA A 15 0.05 6.16 2.08
C ALA A 15 0.60 6.43 3.49
N LEU A 16 1.38 7.50 3.68
CA LEU A 16 1.85 7.92 5.00
C LEU A 16 0.71 8.33 5.94
N ALA A 17 -0.31 9.02 5.43
CA ALA A 17 -1.50 9.36 6.23
C ALA A 17 -2.26 8.10 6.67
N VAL A 18 -2.44 7.13 5.77
CA VAL A 18 -3.06 5.83 6.09
C VAL A 18 -2.23 5.04 7.10
N LEU A 19 -0.89 5.07 6.98
CA LEU A 19 0.01 4.43 7.93
C LEU A 19 -0.17 5.01 9.33
N ALA A 20 -0.13 6.34 9.46
CA ALA A 20 -0.32 7.03 10.74
C ALA A 20 -1.70 6.74 11.35
N ALA A 21 -2.76 6.72 10.54
CA ALA A 21 -4.10 6.39 10.99
C ALA A 21 -4.19 4.95 11.53
N ASN A 22 -3.60 3.97 10.85
CA ASN A 22 -3.58 2.58 11.32
C ASN A 22 -2.71 2.42 12.57
N GLN A 23 -1.58 3.13 12.69
CA GLN A 23 -0.76 3.15 13.90
C GLN A 23 -1.54 3.69 15.10
N ALA A 24 -2.26 4.80 14.93
CA ALA A 24 -3.11 5.37 15.97
C ALA A 24 -4.21 4.38 16.40
N ARG A 25 -4.89 3.75 15.44
CA ARG A 25 -5.92 2.74 15.72
C ARG A 25 -5.37 1.50 16.41
N ALA A 26 -4.20 0.99 16.00
CA ALA A 26 -3.58 -0.17 16.62
C ALA A 26 -3.21 0.09 18.10
N ALA A 27 -2.87 1.35 18.43
CA ALA A 27 -2.55 1.78 19.79
C ALA A 27 -3.77 2.18 20.63
N ASP A 28 -4.93 2.37 20.01
CA ASP A 28 -6.15 2.84 20.69
C ASP A 28 -6.78 1.74 21.55
N GLN A 29 -6.58 1.81 22.86
CA GLN A 29 -7.09 0.83 23.81
C GLN A 29 -8.62 0.83 23.93
N SER A 30 -9.32 1.86 23.44
CA SER A 30 -10.78 1.88 23.41
C SER A 30 -11.36 0.94 22.34
N LEU A 31 -10.55 0.54 21.36
CA LEU A 31 -10.93 -0.39 20.30
C LEU A 31 -10.80 -1.86 20.72
N GLY A 32 -11.70 -2.68 20.18
CA GLY A 32 -11.64 -4.13 20.34
C GLY A 32 -10.32 -4.72 19.83
N SER A 33 -9.91 -5.86 20.39
CA SER A 33 -8.67 -6.54 19.99
C SER A 33 -8.65 -6.90 18.49
N SER A 34 -9.79 -7.29 17.94
CA SER A 34 -9.93 -7.57 16.50
C SER A 34 -9.62 -6.33 15.64
N ASP A 35 -10.18 -5.18 15.99
CA ASP A 35 -9.97 -3.94 15.22
C ASP A 35 -8.52 -3.46 15.30
N ARG A 36 -7.90 -3.58 16.48
CA ARG A 36 -6.47 -3.28 16.65
C ARG A 36 -5.58 -4.22 15.85
N ASN A 37 -5.91 -5.52 15.79
CA ASN A 37 -5.16 -6.49 15.01
C ASN A 37 -5.31 -6.24 13.49
N ILE A 38 -6.49 -5.86 13.02
CA ILE A 38 -6.71 -5.45 11.62
C ILE A 38 -5.89 -4.19 11.31
N ALA A 39 -5.91 -3.20 12.20
CA ALA A 39 -5.10 -1.99 12.03
C ALA A 39 -3.61 -2.32 11.99
N ALA A 40 -3.12 -3.23 12.84
CA ALA A 40 -1.74 -3.69 12.83
C ALA A 40 -1.37 -4.42 11.53
N PHE A 41 -2.24 -5.29 11.00
CA PHE A 41 -2.02 -5.95 9.72
C PHE A 41 -1.93 -4.94 8.56
N ASN A 42 -2.83 -3.94 8.55
CA ASN A 42 -2.82 -2.89 7.54
C ASN A 42 -1.53 -2.05 7.57
N ILE A 43 -0.86 -1.91 8.72
CA ILE A 43 0.44 -1.22 8.81
C ILE A 43 1.47 -1.90 7.91
N ASP A 44 1.57 -3.23 7.97
CA ASP A 44 2.55 -4.00 7.19
C ASP A 44 2.30 -3.86 5.68
N GLU A 45 1.04 -3.93 5.25
CA GLU A 45 0.67 -3.74 3.84
C GLU A 45 1.00 -2.34 3.33
N VAL A 46 0.70 -1.31 4.12
CA VAL A 46 0.98 0.09 3.74
C VAL A 46 2.48 0.36 3.72
N GLN A 47 3.26 -0.22 4.63
CA GLN A 47 4.73 -0.14 4.59
C GLN A 47 5.31 -0.81 3.34
N ALA A 48 4.79 -1.99 2.96
CA ALA A 48 5.21 -2.66 1.74
C ALA A 48 4.87 -1.83 0.49
N MET A 49 3.72 -1.15 0.48
CA MET A 49 3.34 -0.23 -0.59
C MET A 49 4.26 1.01 -0.66
N LEU A 50 4.61 1.62 0.47
CA LEU A 50 5.58 2.72 0.53
C LEU A 50 6.93 2.29 -0.06
N ALA A 51 7.42 1.10 0.32
CA ALA A 51 8.66 0.57 -0.23
C ALA A 51 8.61 0.31 -1.75
N ILE A 52 7.43 0.10 -2.33
CA ILE A 52 7.25 0.01 -3.79
C ILE A 52 7.32 1.40 -4.40
N LEU A 53 6.58 2.38 -3.86
CA LEU A 53 6.55 3.75 -4.36
C LEU A 53 7.96 4.36 -4.39
N ASP A 54 8.80 4.04 -3.41
CA ASP A 54 10.19 4.51 -3.32
C ASP A 54 11.09 3.96 -4.45
N CYS A 55 10.68 2.86 -5.07
CA CYS A 55 11.38 2.25 -6.21
C CYS A 55 10.82 2.72 -7.57
N VAL A 56 9.67 3.38 -7.60
CA VAL A 56 8.99 3.80 -8.83
C VAL A 56 9.64 5.08 -9.36
N LYS A 57 10.18 5.01 -10.58
CA LYS A 57 10.91 6.10 -11.23
C LYS A 57 10.40 6.35 -12.64
N PRO A 58 10.60 7.55 -13.21
CA PRO A 58 10.35 7.75 -14.63
C PRO A 58 11.27 6.84 -15.45
N ASN A 59 10.79 6.38 -16.61
CA ASN A 59 11.57 5.60 -17.59
C ASN A 59 12.18 4.28 -17.06
N LEU A 60 11.42 3.52 -16.25
CA LEU A 60 11.83 2.19 -15.80
C LEU A 60 12.13 1.25 -16.98
N ARG A 61 13.21 0.47 -16.87
CA ARG A 61 13.49 -0.59 -17.84
C ARG A 61 12.45 -1.71 -17.71
N PRO A 62 12.17 -2.49 -18.76
CA PRO A 62 11.21 -3.59 -18.70
C PRO A 62 11.47 -4.61 -17.58
N LYS A 63 12.73 -4.84 -17.20
CA LYS A 63 13.08 -5.72 -16.07
C LYS A 63 12.64 -5.12 -14.72
N GLU A 64 12.90 -3.84 -14.50
CA GLU A 64 12.57 -3.14 -13.25
C GLU A 64 11.06 -3.00 -13.09
N ALA A 65 10.34 -2.66 -14.18
CA ALA A 65 8.88 -2.64 -14.20
C ALA A 65 8.26 -4.01 -13.85
N ARG A 66 8.82 -5.11 -14.38
CA ARG A 66 8.37 -6.46 -14.06
C ARG A 66 8.59 -6.83 -12.59
N GLN A 67 9.72 -6.42 -12.00
CA GLN A 67 10.01 -6.63 -10.58
C GLN A 67 9.04 -5.85 -9.68
N ILE A 68 8.78 -4.58 -9.99
CA ILE A 68 7.78 -3.76 -9.29
C ILE A 68 6.40 -4.40 -9.40
N ALA A 69 5.97 -4.81 -10.59
CA ALA A 69 4.68 -5.49 -10.78
C ALA A 69 4.59 -6.82 -10.01
N ALA A 70 5.68 -7.58 -9.89
CA ALA A 70 5.72 -8.79 -9.07
C ALA A 70 5.53 -8.48 -7.57
N ARG A 71 6.18 -7.42 -7.06
CA ARG A 71 6.01 -6.97 -5.67
C ARG A 71 4.58 -6.51 -5.38
N ILE A 72 3.97 -5.73 -6.29
CA ILE A 72 2.56 -5.32 -6.18
C ILE A 72 1.66 -6.56 -6.11
N ARG A 73 1.85 -7.53 -7.00
CA ARG A 73 1.08 -8.78 -6.99
C ARG A 73 1.27 -9.61 -5.72
N ALA A 74 2.45 -9.58 -5.11
CA ALA A 74 2.71 -10.29 -3.87
C ALA A 74 1.90 -9.69 -2.71
N ILE A 75 1.86 -8.35 -2.60
CA ILE A 75 1.03 -7.64 -1.62
C ILE A 75 -0.45 -7.97 -1.85
N LEU A 76 -0.93 -7.79 -3.08
CA LEU A 76 -2.35 -7.99 -3.41
C LEU A 76 -2.83 -9.44 -3.28
N LYS A 77 -1.91 -10.43 -3.29
CA LYS A 77 -2.29 -11.83 -3.13
C LYS A 77 -2.63 -12.19 -1.68
N GLY A 78 -2.10 -11.45 -0.70
CA GLY A 78 -2.33 -11.66 0.74
C GLY A 78 -1.98 -13.06 1.26
N PRO A 79 -1.91 -13.27 2.57
CA PRO A 79 -2.04 -14.60 3.16
C PRO A 79 -3.53 -14.97 3.20
N HIS A 80 -3.95 -15.79 2.23
CA HIS A 80 -5.27 -16.43 2.12
C HIS A 80 -6.50 -15.54 1.80
N GLY A 81 -7.00 -15.71 0.57
CA GLY A 81 -8.44 -15.68 0.32
C GLY A 81 -9.10 -14.34 0.03
N TRP A 82 -8.35 -13.26 -0.21
CA TRP A 82 -8.95 -12.02 -0.68
C TRP A 82 -9.44 -12.17 -2.12
N GLN A 83 -10.76 -12.29 -2.29
CA GLN A 83 -11.38 -12.14 -3.60
C GLN A 83 -11.14 -10.70 -4.07
N PRO A 84 -10.59 -10.50 -5.29
CA PRO A 84 -10.45 -9.16 -5.83
C PRO A 84 -11.83 -8.51 -5.92
N VAL A 85 -12.01 -7.36 -5.29
CA VAL A 85 -13.20 -6.53 -5.51
C VAL A 85 -13.16 -6.12 -6.98
N ARG A 86 -14.02 -6.72 -7.80
CA ARG A 86 -14.19 -6.32 -9.20
C ARG A 86 -14.81 -4.93 -9.21
N VAL A 87 -13.98 -3.91 -9.39
CA VAL A 87 -14.45 -2.58 -9.77
C VAL A 87 -14.92 -2.70 -11.22
N GLY A 88 -16.22 -2.90 -11.41
CA GLY A 88 -16.85 -2.78 -12.71
C GLY A 88 -16.74 -1.32 -13.16
N CYS A 89 -16.25 -1.08 -14.38
CA CYS A 89 -16.41 0.22 -15.01
C CYS A 89 -17.90 0.47 -15.23
N LEU A 90 -18.43 1.54 -14.65
CA LEU A 90 -19.71 2.14 -15.03
C LEU A 90 -19.56 2.84 -16.38
#